data_AF-A0AAD4NIF5-F1
#
_entry.id   AF-A0AAD4NIF5-F1
#
_cell.length_a   1.000
_cell.length_b   1.000
_cell.length_c   1.000
_cell.angle_alpha   90.00
_cell.angle_beta   90.00
_cell.angle_gamma   90.00
#
_symmetry.space_group_name_H-M   'P 1'
#
loop_
_entity.id
_entity.type
_entity.pdbx_description
1 polymer ?
#
loop_
_entity_poly.entity_id
_entity_poly.type
_entity_poly.pdbx_seq_one_letter_code
_entity_poly.pdbx_strand_id
1 'polypeptide(L)'
;MTKVVEPKLAPWWDGSVGKTQTISNTTPSTKPDAEKDRPPLANDIEIVRNPSPKLYKEIIPKLVADEGWDNSLHCYEIWLRSVGQENFSLWCAIDKRFNRIVGTMSRCTYLPKKPGDIHFTQFSMLYLQPEYRGLGLGRKLYDPAYEETRDTNIFCYGVEAMWRKYAKDYGFDKYPHWQLIALKANCSDARLDKLGDPDPSVELRDWRRVSLDDIFLYNRRLTDGVNRESYIVQALNHPESVTLVAVSGSSNTVVGMCQVRELVLKRIGISLFYADSEKIAKTLLRATIERFVDSQCKKITDFTQLVYKTPSVNENSLKLFSSLVDEKITHREALVTQFTHKILNWPVGLIYSIADEHSGLV
;
A
#
# COMPACT_ATOMS: atom_id res chain seq x y z
N MET A 1 -23.47 20.81 -12.70
CA MET A 1 -23.81 19.37 -12.67
C MET A 1 -22.86 18.64 -13.60
N THR A 2 -21.76 18.13 -13.06
CA THR A 2 -20.73 17.39 -13.80
C THR A 2 -21.24 15.95 -13.96
N LYS A 3 -21.39 15.48 -15.20
CA LYS A 3 -21.75 14.10 -15.49
C LYS A 3 -20.69 13.17 -14.92
N VAL A 4 -21.06 12.38 -13.92
CA VAL A 4 -20.27 11.23 -13.47
C VAL A 4 -20.28 10.23 -14.62
N VAL A 5 -19.12 10.04 -15.25
CA VAL A 5 -18.91 8.96 -16.21
C VAL A 5 -18.84 7.68 -15.40
N GLU A 6 -19.79 6.76 -15.61
CA GLU A 6 -19.74 5.43 -15.00
C GLU A 6 -18.43 4.73 -15.43
N PRO A 7 -17.63 4.23 -14.48
CA PRO A 7 -16.39 3.53 -14.81
C PRO A 7 -16.74 2.22 -15.51
N LYS A 8 -16.17 2.02 -16.71
CA LYS A 8 -16.21 0.73 -17.41
C LYS A 8 -15.55 -0.33 -16.52
N LEU A 9 -16.30 -1.39 -16.19
CA LEU A 9 -15.79 -2.57 -15.51
C LEU A 9 -14.51 -3.05 -16.20
N ALA A 10 -13.39 -3.05 -15.48
CA ALA A 10 -12.12 -3.42 -16.05
C ALA A 10 -11.99 -4.97 -16.15
N PRO A 11 -11.50 -5.52 -17.28
CA PRO A 11 -11.57 -6.94 -17.62
C PRO A 11 -10.44 -7.78 -17.02
N TRP A 12 -10.06 -7.55 -15.75
CA TRP A 12 -8.94 -8.26 -15.11
C TRP A 12 -9.18 -9.77 -14.91
N TRP A 13 -10.42 -10.24 -15.05
CA TRP A 13 -10.90 -11.43 -14.34
C TRP A 13 -11.52 -12.51 -15.23
N ASP A 14 -12.30 -12.15 -16.24
CA ASP A 14 -13.05 -13.10 -17.05
C ASP A 14 -12.47 -13.23 -18.45
N GLY A 15 -12.22 -14.49 -18.87
CA GLY A 15 -11.95 -14.85 -20.26
C GLY A 15 -13.18 -14.83 -21.15
N SER A 16 -14.11 -13.92 -20.89
CA SER A 16 -15.23 -13.70 -21.80
C SER A 16 -14.68 -12.99 -23.03
N VAL A 17 -14.58 -13.73 -24.13
CA VAL A 17 -14.12 -13.23 -25.43
C VAL A 17 -15.09 -12.15 -25.89
N GLY A 18 -14.74 -10.89 -25.64
CA GLY A 18 -15.38 -9.74 -26.27
C GLY A 18 -15.19 -9.85 -27.78
N LYS A 19 -16.30 -9.81 -28.52
CA LYS A 19 -16.38 -9.98 -29.98
C LYS A 19 -15.23 -9.27 -30.70
N THR A 20 -14.51 -10.04 -31.50
CA THR A 20 -13.50 -9.63 -32.46
C THR A 20 -14.00 -8.45 -33.30
N GLN A 21 -13.35 -7.29 -33.18
CA GLN A 21 -13.49 -6.23 -34.18
C GLN A 21 -12.75 -6.68 -35.45
N THR A 22 -13.47 -6.71 -36.56
CA THR A 22 -12.93 -6.99 -37.88
C THR A 22 -12.10 -5.80 -38.33
N ILE A 23 -10.77 -5.97 -38.44
CA ILE A 23 -9.88 -4.98 -39.03
C ILE A 23 -9.76 -5.27 -40.53
N SER A 24 -10.11 -4.28 -41.35
CA SER A 24 -10.00 -4.30 -42.81
C SER A 24 -8.55 -4.24 -43.26
N ASN A 25 -8.20 -5.09 -44.23
CA ASN A 25 -6.86 -5.21 -44.83
C ASN A 25 -6.40 -3.94 -45.56
N THR A 26 -5.18 -3.50 -45.25
CA THR A 26 -4.32 -2.72 -46.17
C THR A 26 -2.92 -3.34 -46.22
N THR A 27 -2.40 -3.42 -47.45
CA THR A 27 -1.24 -4.13 -48.01
C THR A 27 0.12 -3.74 -47.38
N PRO A 28 1.17 -4.60 -47.44
CA PRO A 28 2.26 -4.60 -46.47
C PRO A 28 3.44 -3.71 -46.85
N SER A 29 4.01 -3.05 -45.85
CA SER A 29 5.27 -2.31 -45.93
C SER A 29 6.14 -2.72 -44.75
N THR A 30 7.36 -3.19 -45.06
CA THR A 30 8.53 -3.42 -44.17
C THR A 30 8.27 -4.28 -42.92
N LYS A 31 8.78 -5.52 -42.90
CA LYS A 31 8.76 -6.46 -41.75
C LYS A 31 9.07 -5.75 -40.42
N PRO A 32 8.08 -5.51 -39.55
CA PRO A 32 8.33 -5.27 -38.14
C PRO A 32 8.68 -6.61 -37.49
N ASP A 33 9.34 -6.58 -36.34
CA ASP A 33 9.59 -7.76 -35.49
C ASP A 33 8.26 -8.50 -35.20
N ALA A 34 7.88 -9.46 -36.04
CA ALA A 34 6.58 -10.13 -36.03
C ALA A 34 6.28 -10.88 -34.71
N GLU A 35 7.28 -11.03 -33.84
CA GLU A 35 7.18 -11.64 -32.53
C GLU A 35 6.66 -10.68 -31.45
N LYS A 36 6.83 -9.35 -31.61
CA LYS A 36 6.37 -8.34 -30.64
C LYS A 36 4.86 -8.10 -30.68
N ASP A 37 4.22 -8.31 -31.83
CA ASP A 37 2.79 -8.04 -32.04
C ASP A 37 1.90 -9.28 -31.86
N ARG A 38 2.48 -10.44 -31.54
CA ARG A 38 1.70 -11.67 -31.29
C ARG A 38 0.99 -11.58 -29.94
N PRO A 39 -0.34 -11.79 -29.87
CA PRO A 39 -1.06 -11.81 -28.60
C PRO A 39 -0.47 -12.87 -27.66
N PRO A 40 -0.36 -12.57 -26.35
CA PRO A 40 0.18 -13.51 -25.37
C PRO A 40 -0.64 -14.80 -25.33
N LEU A 41 0.04 -15.95 -25.41
CA LEU A 41 -0.58 -17.24 -25.21
C LEU A 41 -0.37 -17.72 -23.77
N ALA A 42 -1.31 -18.49 -23.24
CA ALA A 42 -1.24 -19.03 -21.89
C ALA A 42 0.02 -19.88 -21.64
N ASN A 43 0.57 -20.53 -22.67
CA ASN A 43 1.78 -21.36 -22.58
C ASN A 43 3.08 -20.54 -22.51
N ASP A 44 3.01 -19.23 -22.82
CA ASP A 44 4.15 -18.32 -22.74
C ASP A 44 4.32 -17.72 -21.35
N ILE A 45 3.38 -17.97 -20.44
CA ILE A 45 3.37 -17.44 -19.08
C ILE A 45 3.82 -18.49 -18.07
N GLU A 46 4.81 -18.13 -17.26
CA GLU A 46 5.24 -18.88 -16.08
C GLU A 46 4.74 -18.20 -14.80
N ILE A 47 4.28 -18.97 -13.82
CA ILE A 47 3.96 -18.44 -12.49
C ILE A 47 5.11 -18.77 -11.54
N VAL A 48 5.75 -17.73 -11.00
CA VAL A 48 6.85 -17.85 -10.04
C VAL A 48 6.40 -17.30 -8.70
N ARG A 49 6.70 -18.02 -7.61
CA ARG A 49 6.51 -17.55 -6.24
C ARG A 49 7.82 -16.96 -5.73
N ASN A 50 7.75 -15.78 -5.11
CA ASN A 50 8.88 -15.05 -4.55
C ASN A 50 9.99 -14.84 -5.60
N PRO A 51 9.79 -13.95 -6.58
CA PRO A 51 10.80 -13.69 -7.61
C PRO A 51 12.08 -13.13 -6.98
N SER A 52 13.16 -13.10 -7.77
CA SER A 52 14.41 -12.45 -7.33
C SER A 52 14.18 -10.95 -7.03
N PRO A 53 14.93 -10.36 -6.07
CA PRO A 53 14.85 -8.92 -5.82
C PRO A 53 15.13 -8.05 -7.05
N LYS A 54 15.92 -8.57 -8.02
CA LYS A 54 16.17 -7.91 -9.30
C LYS A 54 14.88 -7.75 -10.11
N LEU A 55 14.12 -8.83 -10.29
CA LEU A 55 12.85 -8.80 -11.02
C LEU A 55 11.82 -7.89 -10.35
N TYR A 56 11.75 -7.89 -9.01
CA TYR A 56 10.90 -6.95 -8.27
C TYR A 56 11.28 -5.49 -8.56
N LYS A 57 12.58 -5.15 -8.50
CA LYS A 57 13.06 -3.79 -8.77
C LYS A 57 12.79 -3.34 -10.21
N GLU A 58 12.71 -4.26 -11.17
CA GLU A 58 12.37 -3.95 -12.56
C GLU A 58 10.89 -3.62 -12.76
N ILE A 59 9.96 -4.32 -12.09
CA ILE A 59 8.51 -4.15 -12.30
C ILE A 59 7.91 -2.98 -11.49
N ILE A 60 8.45 -2.68 -10.32
CA ILE A 60 7.83 -1.72 -9.39
C ILE A 60 7.73 -0.30 -9.94
N PRO A 61 8.74 0.28 -10.62
CA PRO A 61 8.57 1.58 -11.24
C PRO A 61 7.42 1.63 -12.25
N LYS A 62 7.19 0.54 -12.98
CA LYS A 62 6.06 0.43 -13.91
C LYS A 62 4.72 0.33 -13.16
N LEU A 63 4.62 -0.53 -12.14
CA LEU A 63 3.42 -0.63 -11.30
C LEU A 63 3.03 0.72 -10.69
N VAL A 64 4.04 1.42 -10.18
CA VAL A 64 3.88 2.75 -9.59
C VAL A 64 3.46 3.78 -10.64
N ALA A 65 3.98 3.72 -11.86
CA ALA A 65 3.56 4.62 -12.93
C ALA A 65 2.12 4.34 -13.41
N ASP A 66 1.75 3.06 -13.52
CA ASP A 66 0.45 2.63 -14.04
C ASP A 66 -0.67 2.82 -13.02
N GLU A 67 -0.45 2.43 -11.76
CA GLU A 67 -1.48 2.36 -10.71
C GLU A 67 -1.25 3.41 -9.59
N GLY A 68 -0.08 4.07 -9.57
CA GLY A 68 0.21 5.08 -8.56
C GLY A 68 0.42 4.55 -7.14
N TRP A 69 0.68 3.25 -6.97
CA TRP A 69 0.95 2.60 -5.68
C TRP A 69 2.13 3.23 -4.93
N ASP A 70 2.23 3.03 -3.62
CA ASP A 70 3.20 3.69 -2.73
C ASP A 70 4.41 2.82 -2.39
N ASN A 71 4.87 2.03 -3.35
CA ASN A 71 6.02 1.14 -3.16
C ASN A 71 7.36 1.87 -3.19
N SER A 72 8.30 1.35 -2.39
CA SER A 72 9.74 1.58 -2.53
C SER A 72 10.43 0.36 -3.14
N LEU A 73 11.69 0.52 -3.53
CA LEU A 73 12.54 -0.59 -3.99
C LEU A 73 12.94 -1.55 -2.86
N HIS A 74 12.71 -1.17 -1.60
CA HIS A 74 13.07 -1.92 -0.40
C HIS A 74 11.91 -2.73 0.19
N CYS A 75 10.67 -2.39 -0.19
CA CYS A 75 9.47 -3.01 0.36
C CYS A 75 9.48 -4.55 0.33
N TYR A 76 9.86 -5.15 -0.80
CA TYR A 76 9.85 -6.62 -0.92
C TYR A 76 10.79 -7.33 0.08
N GLU A 77 12.00 -6.81 0.26
CA GLU A 77 12.94 -7.36 1.24
C GLU A 77 12.44 -7.16 2.68
N ILE A 78 11.80 -6.03 2.96
CA ILE A 78 11.18 -5.74 4.25
C ILE A 78 10.06 -6.75 4.54
N TRP A 79 9.16 -7.01 3.58
CA TRP A 79 8.05 -7.94 3.76
C TRP A 79 8.54 -9.37 4.01
N LEU A 80 9.52 -9.82 3.22
CA LEU A 80 10.16 -11.13 3.41
C LEU A 80 10.81 -11.27 4.79
N ARG A 81 11.51 -10.24 5.28
CA ARG A 81 12.13 -10.26 6.62
C ARG A 81 11.11 -10.14 7.75
N SER A 82 9.96 -9.53 7.49
CA SER A 82 8.92 -9.29 8.50
C SER A 82 8.25 -10.57 8.94
N VAL A 83 7.84 -11.43 7.99
CA VAL A 83 7.07 -12.64 8.31
C VAL A 83 7.71 -13.95 7.82
N GLY A 84 8.79 -13.88 7.04
CA GLY A 84 9.51 -15.04 6.48
C GLY A 84 8.95 -15.49 5.12
N GLN A 85 9.72 -16.32 4.41
CA GLN A 85 9.36 -16.82 3.06
C GLN A 85 8.13 -17.73 3.05
N GLU A 86 7.82 -18.37 4.17
CA GLU A 86 6.63 -19.22 4.31
C GLU A 86 5.35 -18.38 4.46
N ASN A 87 5.43 -17.23 5.13
CA ASN A 87 4.27 -16.41 5.44
C ASN A 87 4.11 -15.21 4.51
N PHE A 88 5.16 -14.80 3.80
CA PHE A 88 5.07 -13.85 2.70
C PHE A 88 5.21 -14.55 1.36
N SER A 89 4.38 -14.18 0.41
CA SER A 89 4.49 -14.68 -0.95
C SER A 89 4.10 -13.62 -1.95
N LEU A 90 4.98 -13.35 -2.91
CA LEU A 90 4.70 -12.56 -4.10
C LEU A 90 4.66 -13.50 -5.30
N TRP A 91 3.47 -13.82 -5.80
CA TRP A 91 3.30 -14.55 -7.05
C TRP A 91 3.44 -13.59 -8.23
N CYS A 92 4.23 -13.99 -9.21
CA CYS A 92 4.46 -13.24 -10.44
C CYS A 92 4.12 -14.09 -11.65
N ALA A 93 3.36 -13.51 -12.58
CA ALA A 93 3.23 -14.03 -13.92
C ALA A 93 4.37 -13.44 -14.77
N ILE A 94 5.21 -14.30 -15.34
CA ILE A 94 6.36 -13.93 -16.18
C ILE A 94 6.06 -14.33 -17.62
N ASP A 95 6.11 -13.36 -18.54
CA ASP A 95 6.13 -13.68 -19.97
C ASP A 95 7.53 -14.13 -20.36
N LYS A 96 7.66 -15.42 -20.71
CA LYS A 96 8.93 -16.06 -21.06
C LYS A 96 9.54 -15.52 -22.36
N ARG A 97 8.74 -14.96 -23.27
CA ARG A 97 9.22 -14.40 -24.54
C ARG A 97 10.12 -13.18 -24.31
N PHE A 98 9.76 -12.39 -23.30
CA PHE A 98 10.44 -11.14 -22.98
C PHE A 98 11.15 -11.17 -21.62
N ASN A 99 11.03 -12.27 -20.88
CA ASN A 99 11.52 -12.44 -19.51
C ASN A 99 11.13 -11.28 -18.58
N ARG A 100 9.84 -10.92 -18.57
CA ARG A 100 9.33 -9.78 -17.80
C ARG A 100 8.11 -10.15 -16.98
N ILE A 101 7.96 -9.53 -15.81
CA ILE A 101 6.75 -9.66 -15.00
C ILE A 101 5.60 -8.92 -15.69
N VAL A 102 4.49 -9.62 -15.90
CA VAL A 102 3.26 -9.11 -16.50
C VAL A 102 2.08 -9.14 -15.55
N GLY A 103 2.25 -9.77 -14.38
CA GLY A 103 1.25 -9.78 -13.32
C GLY A 103 1.84 -10.09 -11.97
N THR A 104 1.21 -9.60 -10.91
CA THR A 104 1.61 -9.82 -9.53
C THR A 104 0.39 -10.12 -8.65
N MET A 105 0.63 -10.76 -7.52
CA MET A 105 -0.30 -10.89 -6.39
C MET A 105 0.54 -11.17 -5.15
N SER A 106 0.25 -10.53 -4.02
CA SER A 106 0.96 -10.77 -2.77
C SER A 106 0.04 -11.26 -1.67
N ARG A 107 0.58 -12.14 -0.83
CA ARG A 107 0.03 -12.56 0.47
C ARG A 107 1.03 -12.27 1.58
N CYS A 108 0.54 -11.76 2.71
CA CYS A 108 1.28 -11.68 3.96
C CYS A 108 0.45 -12.29 5.09
N THR A 109 1.02 -13.24 5.85
CA THR A 109 0.36 -13.91 6.97
C THR A 109 1.07 -13.61 8.29
N TYR A 110 0.30 -13.18 9.29
CA TYR A 110 0.74 -12.96 10.66
C TYR A 110 0.25 -14.10 11.54
N LEU A 111 1.19 -14.82 12.15
CA LEU A 111 0.91 -15.92 13.07
C LEU A 111 0.80 -15.43 14.51
N PRO A 112 -0.10 -16.00 15.33
CA PRO A 112 -0.14 -15.73 16.77
C PRO A 112 1.19 -16.10 17.43
N LYS A 113 1.73 -15.25 18.32
CA LYS A 113 2.92 -15.59 19.13
C LYS A 113 2.61 -15.76 20.61
N LYS A 114 1.51 -15.20 21.09
CA LYS A 114 1.07 -15.31 22.49
C LYS A 114 -0.45 -15.34 22.60
N PRO A 115 -1.00 -15.72 23.77
CA PRO A 115 -2.45 -15.69 23.99
C PRO A 115 -3.04 -14.31 23.68
N GLY A 116 -4.14 -14.31 22.93
CA GLY A 116 -4.82 -13.09 22.47
C GLY A 116 -4.30 -12.53 21.14
N ASP A 117 -3.14 -12.98 20.63
CA ASP A 117 -2.75 -12.65 19.26
C ASP A 117 -3.65 -13.41 18.26
N ILE A 118 -3.95 -12.80 17.11
CA ILE A 118 -4.81 -13.40 16.08
C ILE A 118 -4.04 -13.84 14.84
N HIS A 119 -4.49 -14.95 14.24
CA HIS A 119 -4.00 -15.42 12.94
C HIS A 119 -4.68 -14.59 11.86
N PHE A 120 -3.88 -13.89 11.06
CA PHE A 120 -4.37 -12.91 10.11
C PHE A 120 -3.64 -12.98 8.78
N THR A 121 -4.35 -12.88 7.67
CA THR A 121 -3.77 -12.88 6.33
C THR A 121 -4.19 -11.62 5.58
N GLN A 122 -3.27 -10.98 4.88
CA GLN A 122 -3.51 -9.85 3.98
C GLN A 122 -3.20 -10.25 2.55
N PHE A 123 -4.13 -9.97 1.64
CA PHE A 123 -3.93 -10.05 0.21
C PHE A 123 -3.80 -8.65 -0.37
N SER A 124 -2.87 -8.49 -1.30
CA SER A 124 -2.58 -7.22 -1.94
C SER A 124 -1.85 -7.42 -3.27
N MET A 125 -1.43 -6.32 -3.91
CA MET A 125 -0.63 -6.29 -5.13
C MET A 125 -1.17 -7.13 -6.29
N LEU A 126 -2.49 -7.36 -6.37
CA LEU A 126 -3.07 -7.99 -7.56
C LEU A 126 -3.01 -6.99 -8.71
N TYR A 127 -2.11 -7.24 -9.66
CA TYR A 127 -1.97 -6.46 -10.87
C TYR A 127 -1.74 -7.37 -12.07
N LEU A 128 -2.21 -6.92 -13.23
CA LEU A 128 -1.96 -7.46 -14.55
C LEU A 128 -1.75 -6.29 -15.50
N GLN A 129 -0.70 -6.37 -16.31
CA GLN A 129 -0.50 -5.46 -17.43
C GLN A 129 -1.77 -5.49 -18.32
N PRO A 130 -2.26 -4.34 -18.81
CA PRO A 130 -3.52 -4.25 -19.55
C PRO A 130 -3.69 -5.28 -20.66
N GLU A 131 -2.64 -5.54 -21.43
CA GLU A 131 -2.65 -6.47 -22.56
C GLU A 131 -2.66 -7.96 -22.17
N TYR A 132 -2.50 -8.28 -20.87
CA TYR A 132 -2.60 -9.65 -20.32
C TYR A 132 -3.90 -9.89 -19.53
N ARG A 133 -4.78 -8.88 -19.47
CA ARG A 133 -6.09 -9.00 -18.82
C ARG A 133 -7.04 -9.87 -19.66
N GLY A 134 -8.04 -10.47 -19.03
CA GLY A 134 -8.98 -11.40 -19.70
C GLY A 134 -8.40 -12.78 -20.02
N LEU A 135 -7.14 -13.08 -19.68
CA LEU A 135 -6.51 -14.38 -19.95
C LEU A 135 -6.65 -15.39 -18.78
N GLY A 136 -7.43 -15.05 -17.76
CA GLY A 136 -7.56 -15.83 -16.52
C GLY A 136 -6.32 -15.80 -15.62
N LEU A 137 -5.30 -14.99 -15.93
CA LEU A 137 -4.06 -14.89 -15.14
C LEU A 137 -4.30 -14.39 -13.71
N GLY A 138 -5.28 -13.50 -13.51
CA GLY A 138 -5.63 -13.00 -12.19
C GLY A 138 -6.01 -14.14 -11.24
N ARG A 139 -6.86 -15.07 -11.70
CA ARG A 139 -7.22 -16.28 -10.93
C ARG A 139 -6.03 -17.23 -10.75
N LYS A 140 -5.20 -17.44 -11.79
CA LYS A 140 -3.99 -18.26 -11.66
C LYS A 140 -3.01 -17.74 -10.60
N LEU A 141 -2.98 -16.44 -10.36
CA LEU A 141 -2.20 -15.82 -9.29
C LEU A 141 -2.92 -15.87 -7.94
N TYR A 142 -4.24 -15.65 -7.94
CA TYR A 142 -5.02 -15.47 -6.72
C TYR A 142 -5.42 -16.79 -6.04
N ASP A 143 -5.89 -17.76 -6.81
CA ASP A 143 -6.45 -19.02 -6.31
C ASP A 143 -5.45 -19.81 -5.44
N PRO A 144 -4.15 -19.97 -5.83
CA PRO A 144 -3.19 -20.68 -4.99
C PRO A 144 -3.01 -20.04 -3.62
N ALA A 145 -2.93 -18.70 -3.55
CA ALA A 145 -2.79 -18.01 -2.28
C ALA A 145 -4.04 -18.15 -1.41
N TYR A 146 -5.22 -18.07 -2.03
CA TYR A 146 -6.51 -18.25 -1.36
C TYR A 146 -6.62 -19.65 -0.77
N GLU A 147 -6.38 -20.70 -1.56
CA GLU A 147 -6.45 -22.07 -1.06
C GLU A 147 -5.48 -22.33 0.09
N GLU A 148 -4.28 -21.75 0.07
CA GLU A 148 -3.31 -21.86 1.17
C GLU A 148 -3.78 -21.17 2.47
N THR A 149 -4.77 -20.26 2.42
CA THR A 149 -5.17 -19.43 3.57
C THR A 149 -6.67 -19.31 3.81
N ARG A 150 -7.48 -20.09 3.10
CA ARG A 150 -8.95 -20.00 3.12
C ARG A 150 -9.57 -20.18 4.50
N ASP A 151 -8.90 -20.89 5.40
CA ASP A 151 -9.36 -21.14 6.77
C ASP A 151 -8.96 -20.01 7.74
N THR A 152 -8.28 -18.98 7.25
CA THR A 152 -7.86 -17.80 8.02
C THR A 152 -8.75 -16.60 7.73
N ASN A 153 -8.78 -15.62 8.64
CA ASN A 153 -9.39 -14.34 8.31
C ASN A 153 -8.47 -13.58 7.34
N ILE A 154 -8.94 -13.40 6.11
CA ILE A 154 -8.20 -12.72 5.04
C ILE A 154 -8.76 -11.31 4.87
N PHE A 155 -7.85 -10.36 4.70
CA PHE A 155 -8.13 -8.95 4.50
C PHE A 155 -7.59 -8.46 3.16
N CYS A 156 -8.32 -7.57 2.49
CA CYS A 156 -7.79 -6.84 1.35
C CYS A 156 -8.42 -5.45 1.20
N TYR A 157 -7.74 -4.62 0.42
CA TYR A 157 -8.27 -3.38 -0.12
C TYR A 157 -8.72 -3.62 -1.57
N GLY A 158 -10.02 -3.45 -1.83
CA GLY A 158 -10.61 -3.60 -3.15
C GLY A 158 -10.81 -2.27 -3.84
N VAL A 159 -10.17 -2.08 -4.99
CA VAL A 159 -10.51 -0.98 -5.93
C VAL A 159 -11.93 -1.16 -6.47
N GLU A 160 -12.53 -0.07 -6.96
CA GLU A 160 -13.91 -0.04 -7.47
C GLU A 160 -14.21 -1.17 -8.47
N ALA A 161 -13.26 -1.47 -9.37
CA ALA A 161 -13.41 -2.48 -10.40
C ALA A 161 -13.36 -3.94 -9.89
N MET A 162 -12.89 -4.18 -8.66
CA MET A 162 -12.53 -5.52 -8.18
C MET A 162 -13.23 -5.95 -6.88
N TRP A 163 -13.58 -5.01 -5.99
CA TRP A 163 -14.06 -5.37 -4.64
C TRP A 163 -15.28 -6.31 -4.64
N ARG A 164 -16.23 -6.11 -5.58
CA ARG A 164 -17.41 -6.99 -5.71
C ARG A 164 -17.05 -8.40 -6.17
N LYS A 165 -16.00 -8.54 -6.99
CA LYS A 165 -15.51 -9.84 -7.45
C LYS A 165 -14.87 -10.60 -6.30
N TYR A 166 -14.07 -9.94 -5.46
CA TYR A 166 -13.52 -10.55 -4.25
C TYR A 166 -14.62 -11.05 -3.32
N ALA A 167 -15.67 -10.24 -3.12
CA ALA A 167 -16.81 -10.64 -2.31
C ALA A 167 -17.55 -11.87 -2.88
N LYS A 168 -17.84 -11.84 -4.18
CA LYS A 168 -18.58 -12.91 -4.86
C LYS A 168 -17.80 -14.23 -4.93
N ASP A 169 -16.52 -14.17 -5.28
CA ASP A 169 -15.76 -15.35 -5.65
C ASP A 169 -14.99 -15.96 -4.45
N TYR A 170 -14.66 -15.16 -3.43
CA TYR A 170 -13.84 -15.58 -2.28
C TYR A 170 -14.41 -15.17 -0.91
N GLY A 171 -15.64 -14.67 -0.87
CA GLY A 171 -16.32 -14.37 0.39
C GLY A 171 -15.79 -13.14 1.14
N PHE A 172 -15.11 -12.19 0.48
CA PHE A 172 -14.75 -10.89 1.07
C PHE A 172 -15.96 -9.97 1.27
N ASP A 173 -16.95 -10.42 2.04
CA ASP A 173 -18.27 -9.80 2.19
C ASP A 173 -18.46 -9.13 3.56
N LYS A 174 -17.41 -9.05 4.38
CA LYS A 174 -17.42 -8.36 5.68
C LYS A 174 -16.76 -7.00 5.54
N TYR A 175 -17.56 -5.95 5.61
CA TYR A 175 -17.13 -4.57 5.40
C TYR A 175 -17.14 -3.79 6.73
N PRO A 176 -16.03 -3.19 7.16
CA PRO A 176 -16.07 -2.23 8.25
C PRO A 176 -16.78 -0.94 7.80
N HIS A 177 -17.11 -0.08 8.75
CA HIS A 177 -17.78 1.20 8.51
C HIS A 177 -16.89 2.29 7.88
N TRP A 178 -15.70 1.93 7.39
CA TRP A 178 -14.72 2.85 6.83
C TRP A 178 -14.04 2.24 5.60
N GLN A 179 -13.50 3.10 4.73
CA GLN A 179 -12.72 2.77 3.55
C GLN A 179 -11.33 3.38 3.66
N LEU A 180 -10.34 2.82 2.98
CA LEU A 180 -9.05 3.49 2.88
C LEU A 180 -9.11 4.56 1.79
N ILE A 181 -8.76 5.80 2.13
CA ILE A 181 -8.66 6.91 1.19
C ILE A 181 -7.19 7.14 0.86
N ALA A 182 -6.82 6.89 -0.39
CA ALA A 182 -5.50 7.22 -0.92
C ALA A 182 -5.51 8.63 -1.50
N LEU A 183 -4.68 9.51 -0.95
CA LEU A 183 -4.53 10.91 -1.33
C LEU A 183 -3.14 11.16 -1.91
N LYS A 184 -3.08 11.99 -2.96
CA LYS A 184 -1.82 12.48 -3.52
C LYS A 184 -1.89 13.98 -3.77
N ALA A 185 -0.78 14.67 -3.56
CA ALA A 185 -0.61 16.08 -3.90
C ALA A 185 0.81 16.32 -4.40
N ASN A 186 1.03 17.41 -5.15
CA ASN A 186 2.39 17.77 -5.54
C ASN A 186 3.17 18.25 -4.32
N CYS A 187 4.45 17.89 -4.23
CA CYS A 187 5.29 18.39 -3.14
C CYS A 187 5.48 19.92 -3.17
N SER A 188 5.33 20.55 -4.34
CA SER A 188 5.33 22.02 -4.50
C SER A 188 4.16 22.73 -3.82
N ASP A 189 3.08 21.99 -3.53
CA ASP A 189 1.90 22.52 -2.86
C ASP A 189 1.96 22.35 -1.33
N ALA A 190 2.98 21.66 -0.82
CA ALA A 190 3.17 21.50 0.62
C ALA A 190 3.40 22.84 1.34
N ARG A 191 2.77 23.00 2.50
CA ARG A 191 2.76 24.17 3.38
C ARG A 191 2.93 23.71 4.82
N LEU A 192 4.17 23.39 5.20
CA LEU A 192 4.49 22.92 6.55
C LEU A 192 4.16 23.98 7.61
N ASP A 193 4.22 25.26 7.25
CA ASP A 193 3.82 26.41 8.05
C ASP A 193 2.34 26.36 8.47
N LYS A 194 1.46 25.78 7.64
CA LYS A 194 0.02 25.61 7.95
C LYS A 194 -0.29 24.55 9.00
N LEU A 195 0.69 23.74 9.40
CA LEU A 195 0.52 22.74 10.46
C LEU A 195 0.48 23.33 11.88
N GLY A 196 0.66 24.64 12.03
CA GLY A 196 0.61 25.32 13.33
C GLY A 196 1.81 25.03 14.22
N ASP A 197 1.75 25.50 15.46
CA ASP A 197 2.87 25.38 16.39
C ASP A 197 2.99 23.95 16.99
N PRO A 198 4.22 23.49 17.28
CA PRO A 198 4.45 22.22 17.98
C PRO A 198 3.70 22.13 19.31
N ASP A 199 3.25 20.92 19.65
CA ASP A 199 2.65 20.64 20.96
C ASP A 199 3.72 20.58 22.07
N PRO A 200 3.74 21.54 23.02
CA PRO A 200 4.74 21.54 24.09
C PRO A 200 4.54 20.39 25.10
N SER A 201 3.42 19.65 25.02
CA SER A 201 3.17 18.52 25.91
C SER A 201 3.93 17.24 25.54
N VAL A 202 4.57 17.20 24.36
CA VAL A 202 5.32 16.04 23.89
C VAL A 202 6.75 16.39 23.52
N GLU A 203 7.64 15.43 23.73
CA GLU A 203 9.00 15.43 23.21
C GLU A 203 9.06 14.53 21.97
N LEU A 204 9.61 15.03 20.87
CA LEU A 204 9.85 14.21 19.68
C LEU A 204 11.24 13.58 19.73
N ARG A 205 11.29 12.25 19.65
CA ARG A 205 12.52 11.47 19.66
C ARG A 205 12.69 10.70 18.35
N ASP A 206 13.94 10.52 17.93
CA ASP A 206 14.27 9.49 16.94
C ASP A 206 13.85 8.13 17.50
N TRP A 207 13.25 7.26 16.69
CA TRP A 207 12.78 5.96 17.16
C TRP A 207 13.87 5.13 17.85
N ARG A 208 15.14 5.32 17.47
CA ARG A 208 16.30 4.62 18.09
C ARG A 208 16.57 5.04 19.53
N ARG A 209 15.96 6.14 19.98
CA ARG A 209 16.06 6.68 21.35
C ARG A 209 14.84 6.36 22.20
N VAL A 210 13.94 5.51 21.70
CA VAL A 210 12.74 5.04 22.40
C VAL A 210 12.83 3.52 22.53
N SER A 211 12.37 2.97 23.65
CA SER A 211 12.32 1.52 23.84
C SER A 211 11.43 0.88 22.76
N LEU A 212 11.90 -0.21 22.16
CA LEU A 212 11.07 -0.98 21.23
C LEU A 212 9.83 -1.55 21.93
N ASP A 213 9.93 -1.91 23.21
CA ASP A 213 8.79 -2.42 23.98
C ASP A 213 7.69 -1.35 24.13
N ASP A 214 8.06 -0.09 24.31
CA ASP A 214 7.09 1.03 24.39
C ASP A 214 6.42 1.27 23.03
N ILE A 215 7.20 1.17 21.93
CA ILE A 215 6.66 1.26 20.57
C ILE A 215 5.71 0.09 20.30
N PHE A 216 6.08 -1.13 20.70
CA PHE A 216 5.23 -2.32 20.53
C PHE A 216 3.95 -2.23 21.36
N LEU A 217 4.05 -1.73 22.59
CA LEU A 217 2.89 -1.50 23.45
C LEU A 217 1.92 -0.49 22.82
N TYR A 218 2.44 0.62 22.29
CA TYR A 218 1.64 1.60 21.57
C TYR A 218 1.00 0.98 20.32
N ASN A 219 1.80 0.29 19.50
CA ASN A 219 1.36 -0.36 18.27
C ASN A 219 0.25 -1.40 18.50
N ARG A 220 0.32 -2.19 19.57
CA ARG A 220 -0.69 -3.21 19.89
C ARG A 220 -2.08 -2.62 20.13
N ARG A 221 -2.18 -1.35 20.56
CA ARG A 221 -3.46 -0.64 20.68
C ARG A 221 -4.13 -0.43 19.32
N LEU A 222 -3.37 -0.47 18.23
CA LEU A 222 -3.82 -0.13 16.87
C LEU A 222 -4.23 -1.35 16.04
N THR A 223 -3.81 -2.57 16.42
CA THR A 223 -3.85 -3.73 15.51
C THR A 223 -4.87 -4.81 15.86
N ASP A 224 -5.72 -4.60 16.87
CA ASP A 224 -6.77 -5.53 17.31
C ASP A 224 -6.27 -6.99 17.45
N GLY A 225 -5.13 -7.15 18.12
CA GLY A 225 -4.49 -8.45 18.38
C GLY A 225 -3.60 -8.98 17.25
N VAL A 226 -3.48 -8.33 16.09
CA VAL A 226 -2.50 -8.78 15.08
C VAL A 226 -1.09 -8.46 15.55
N ASN A 227 -0.25 -9.48 15.68
CA ASN A 227 1.15 -9.31 16.08
C ASN A 227 2.03 -8.98 14.88
N ARG A 228 2.29 -7.68 14.70
CA ARG A 228 3.17 -7.15 13.65
C ARG A 228 4.50 -6.60 14.17
N GLU A 229 4.99 -7.01 15.34
CA GLU A 229 6.21 -6.47 15.94
C GLU A 229 7.43 -6.60 15.02
N SER A 230 7.58 -7.76 14.36
CA SER A 230 8.65 -7.99 13.38
C SER A 230 8.57 -7.01 12.20
N TYR A 231 7.36 -6.78 11.69
CA TYR A 231 7.13 -5.78 10.64
C TYR A 231 7.50 -4.38 11.12
N ILE A 232 7.09 -3.98 12.33
CA ILE A 232 7.45 -2.66 12.88
C ILE A 232 8.97 -2.49 12.93
N VAL A 233 9.72 -3.49 13.38
CA VAL A 233 11.19 -3.43 13.37
C VAL A 233 11.74 -3.22 11.97
N GLN A 234 11.27 -3.98 10.98
CA GLN A 234 11.74 -3.82 9.60
C GLN A 234 11.35 -2.46 9.01
N ALA A 235 10.14 -1.98 9.28
CA ALA A 235 9.65 -0.70 8.82
C ALA A 235 10.43 0.47 9.46
N LEU A 236 10.73 0.43 10.75
CA LEU A 236 11.58 1.43 11.43
C LEU A 236 13.00 1.49 10.85
N ASN A 237 13.49 0.37 10.31
CA ASN A 237 14.79 0.27 9.63
C ASN A 237 14.70 0.45 8.10
N HIS A 238 13.56 0.93 7.58
CA HIS A 238 13.40 1.15 6.14
C HIS A 238 14.49 2.13 5.65
N PRO A 239 15.29 1.78 4.63
CA PRO A 239 16.29 2.69 4.07
C PRO A 239 15.65 3.97 3.55
N GLU A 240 16.37 5.10 3.60
CA GLU A 240 15.82 6.38 3.08
C GLU A 240 14.49 6.76 3.76
N SER A 241 14.40 6.51 5.07
CA SER A 241 13.27 6.92 5.89
C SER A 241 13.71 7.60 7.19
N VAL A 242 12.83 8.46 7.68
CA VAL A 242 12.91 9.05 9.01
C VAL A 242 11.64 8.67 9.76
N THR A 243 11.80 8.18 10.98
CA THR A 243 10.68 7.95 11.90
C THR A 243 10.91 8.70 13.20
N LEU A 244 9.93 9.54 13.56
CA LEU A 244 9.88 10.21 14.85
C LEU A 244 8.77 9.60 15.71
N VAL A 245 9.01 9.59 17.02
CA VAL A 245 8.09 9.10 18.03
C VAL A 245 7.81 10.25 19.01
N ALA A 246 6.53 10.50 19.28
CA ALA A 246 6.11 11.47 20.29
C ALA A 246 6.00 10.78 21.65
N VAL A 247 6.73 11.28 22.63
CA VAL A 247 6.70 10.81 24.02
C VAL A 247 6.05 11.91 24.88
N SER A 248 5.01 11.54 25.63
CA SER A 248 4.32 12.45 26.54
C SER A 248 5.25 12.93 27.65
N GLY A 249 5.36 14.24 27.85
CA GLY A 249 6.19 14.81 28.92
C GLY A 249 5.70 14.48 30.33
N SER A 250 4.39 14.21 30.50
CA SER A 250 3.80 13.93 31.81
C SER A 250 3.88 12.46 32.22
N SER A 251 3.72 11.54 31.27
CA SER A 251 3.69 10.10 31.54
C SER A 251 4.93 9.35 31.05
N ASN A 252 5.78 10.00 30.24
CA ASN A 252 6.92 9.39 29.55
C ASN A 252 6.53 8.15 28.72
N THR A 253 5.31 8.14 28.16
CA THR A 253 4.78 7.07 27.30
C THR A 253 4.70 7.52 25.85
N VAL A 254 4.80 6.58 24.92
CA VAL A 254 4.54 6.84 23.48
C VAL A 254 3.07 7.22 23.28
N VAL A 255 2.83 8.33 22.59
CA VAL A 255 1.51 8.90 22.28
C VAL A 255 1.32 9.19 20.78
N GLY A 256 2.29 8.81 19.97
CA GLY A 256 2.22 8.89 18.51
C GLY A 256 3.55 8.56 17.84
N MET A 257 3.50 8.32 16.55
CA MET A 257 4.67 8.15 15.70
C MET A 257 4.33 8.54 14.26
N CYS A 258 5.34 8.92 13.49
CA CYS A 258 5.20 9.20 12.06
C CYS A 258 6.47 8.79 11.34
N GLN A 259 6.32 8.11 10.21
CA GLN A 259 7.39 7.81 9.29
C GLN A 259 7.20 8.58 7.98
N VAL A 260 8.30 9.13 7.47
CA VAL A 260 8.40 9.67 6.12
C VAL A 260 9.50 8.92 5.38
N ARG A 261 9.21 8.46 4.17
CA ARG A 261 10.16 7.66 3.35
C ARG A 261 10.14 8.04 1.88
N GLU A 262 11.27 7.85 1.21
CA GLU A 262 11.32 7.97 -0.25
C GLU A 262 10.63 6.75 -0.90
N LEU A 263 9.80 7.03 -1.90
CA LEU A 263 9.11 6.06 -2.74
C LEU A 263 9.63 6.15 -4.17
N VAL A 264 9.30 5.14 -4.98
CA VAL A 264 9.66 5.16 -6.40
C VAL A 264 9.03 6.36 -7.11
N LEU A 265 9.74 6.87 -8.13
CA LEU A 265 9.46 8.11 -8.87
C LEU A 265 9.64 9.40 -8.04
N LYS A 266 10.57 9.38 -7.08
CA LYS A 266 10.90 10.51 -6.19
C LYS A 266 9.66 11.05 -5.46
N ARG A 267 8.79 10.13 -5.02
CA ARG A 267 7.61 10.50 -4.21
C ARG A 267 7.94 10.35 -2.74
N ILE A 268 7.21 11.05 -1.90
CA ILE A 268 7.31 10.96 -0.44
C ILE A 268 6.09 10.20 0.08
N GLY A 269 6.33 9.10 0.78
CA GLY A 269 5.30 8.36 1.50
C GLY A 269 5.25 8.78 2.95
N ILE A 270 4.05 9.11 3.43
CA ILE A 270 3.78 9.30 4.87
C ILE A 270 3.12 8.02 5.37
N SER A 271 3.79 7.31 6.26
CA SER A 271 3.37 6.00 6.74
C SER A 271 3.59 5.86 8.24
N LEU A 272 3.06 4.79 8.85
CA LEU A 272 3.15 4.56 10.29
C LEU A 272 2.77 5.84 11.07
N PHE A 273 1.73 6.54 10.61
CA PHE A 273 1.38 7.84 11.15
C PHE A 273 0.17 7.69 12.05
N TYR A 274 0.46 7.68 13.36
CA TYR A 274 -0.50 7.46 14.43
C TYR A 274 -0.32 8.52 15.49
N ALA A 275 -1.42 8.98 16.08
CA ALA A 275 -1.36 9.97 17.16
C ALA A 275 -2.61 9.94 18.03
N ASP A 276 -2.41 10.14 19.33
CA ASP A 276 -3.49 10.20 20.32
C ASP A 276 -4.29 11.52 20.25
N SER A 277 -3.79 12.53 19.51
CA SER A 277 -4.50 13.79 19.26
C SER A 277 -4.07 14.45 17.93
N GLU A 278 -4.91 15.36 17.42
CA GLU A 278 -4.60 16.15 16.22
C GLU A 278 -3.37 17.04 16.40
N LYS A 279 -3.17 17.59 17.59
CA LYS A 279 -2.04 18.48 17.89
C LYS A 279 -0.72 17.71 17.86
N ILE A 280 -0.71 16.49 18.41
CA ILE A 280 0.43 15.56 18.31
C ILE A 280 0.67 15.18 16.85
N ALA A 281 -0.39 14.89 16.09
CA ALA A 281 -0.29 14.54 14.67
C ALA A 281 0.36 15.65 13.85
N LYS A 282 -0.08 16.91 14.02
CA LYS A 282 0.51 18.10 13.38
C LYS A 282 2.00 18.24 13.69
N THR A 283 2.34 18.12 14.98
CA THR A 283 3.72 18.21 15.47
C THR A 283 4.61 17.15 14.84
N LEU A 284 4.17 15.89 14.85
CA LEU A 284 4.89 14.78 14.24
C LEU A 284 5.07 14.96 12.74
N LEU A 285 3.99 15.28 12.01
CA LEU A 285 4.03 15.40 10.56
C LEU A 285 5.01 16.47 10.09
N ARG A 286 4.94 17.68 10.67
CA ARG A 286 5.87 18.78 10.36
C ARG A 286 7.31 18.33 10.59
N ALA A 287 7.63 17.93 11.82
CA ALA A 287 9.01 17.64 12.22
C ALA A 287 9.60 16.44 11.46
N THR A 288 8.78 15.44 11.12
CA THR A 288 9.25 14.25 10.40
C THR A 288 9.56 14.58 8.94
N ILE A 289 8.73 15.40 8.28
CA ILE A 289 9.00 15.87 6.91
C ILE A 289 10.25 16.75 6.88
N GLU A 290 10.38 17.71 7.80
CA GLU A 290 11.56 18.60 7.90
C GLU A 290 12.84 17.77 8.07
N ARG A 291 12.86 16.87 9.05
CA ARG A 291 14.01 16.00 9.30
C ARG A 291 14.30 15.07 8.13
N PHE A 292 13.27 14.57 7.45
CA PHE A 292 13.45 13.75 6.25
C PHE A 292 14.18 14.53 5.15
N VAL A 293 13.67 15.70 4.76
CA VAL A 293 14.29 16.49 3.68
C VAL A 293 15.70 16.95 4.05
N ASP A 294 15.92 17.34 5.31
CA ASP A 294 17.23 17.73 5.83
C ASP A 294 18.23 16.57 5.77
N SER A 295 17.83 15.37 6.21
CA SER A 295 18.67 14.16 6.17
C SER A 295 19.08 13.74 4.75
N GLN A 296 18.31 14.16 3.75
CA GLN A 296 18.57 13.89 2.34
C GLN A 296 19.34 15.04 1.67
N CYS A 297 19.64 16.13 2.40
CA CYS A 297 20.17 17.37 1.85
C CYS A 297 19.32 17.91 0.67
N LYS A 298 17.98 17.75 0.77
CA LYS A 298 17.00 18.11 -0.26
C LYS A 298 15.99 19.12 0.31
N LYS A 299 15.22 19.73 -0.58
CA LYS A 299 13.98 20.43 -0.25
C LYS A 299 12.78 19.52 -0.57
N ILE A 300 11.64 19.78 0.06
CA ILE A 300 10.40 19.06 -0.28
C ILE A 300 10.07 19.16 -1.78
N THR A 301 10.39 20.30 -2.41
CA THR A 301 10.17 20.56 -3.84
C THR A 301 11.05 19.75 -4.79
N ASP A 302 12.08 19.06 -4.28
CA ASP A 302 12.93 18.17 -5.09
C ASP A 302 12.26 16.80 -5.35
N PHE A 303 11.15 16.56 -4.66
CA PHE A 303 10.29 15.39 -4.81
C PHE A 303 9.05 15.75 -5.63
N THR A 304 8.42 14.74 -6.22
CA THR A 304 7.30 14.92 -7.15
C THR A 304 5.97 15.03 -6.43
N GLN A 305 5.62 14.03 -5.61
CA GLN A 305 4.33 13.95 -4.93
C GLN A 305 4.44 13.48 -3.49
N LEU A 306 3.54 13.99 -2.64
CA LEU A 306 3.19 13.43 -1.34
C LEU A 306 2.14 12.34 -1.54
N VAL A 307 2.31 11.22 -0.84
CA VAL A 307 1.37 10.09 -0.82
C VAL A 307 0.94 9.82 0.62
N TYR A 308 -0.37 9.75 0.84
CA TYR A 308 -0.98 9.67 2.16
C TYR A 308 -2.23 8.77 2.12
N LYS A 309 -2.40 7.87 3.08
CA LYS A 309 -3.45 6.83 3.03
C LYS A 309 -4.16 6.72 4.37
N THR A 310 -5.39 7.21 4.44
CA THR A 310 -6.11 7.38 5.71
C THR A 310 -7.49 6.74 5.72
N PRO A 311 -7.99 6.25 6.86
CA PRO A 311 -9.38 5.84 6.99
C PRO A 311 -10.36 6.98 6.65
N SER A 312 -11.38 6.68 5.87
CA SER A 312 -12.39 7.64 5.38
C SER A 312 -13.17 8.35 6.48
N VAL A 313 -13.21 7.77 7.68
CA VAL A 313 -13.92 8.29 8.85
C VAL A 313 -13.02 9.12 9.77
N ASN A 314 -11.70 9.18 9.51
CA ASN A 314 -10.80 10.03 10.27
C ASN A 314 -10.77 11.44 9.69
N GLU A 315 -11.76 12.25 10.03
CA GLU A 315 -11.87 13.64 9.57
C GLU A 315 -10.65 14.49 9.94
N ASN A 316 -10.05 14.27 11.10
CA ASN A 316 -8.89 15.03 11.55
C ASN A 316 -7.69 14.78 10.63
N SER A 317 -7.49 13.54 10.23
CA SER A 317 -6.46 13.16 9.27
C SER A 317 -6.70 13.73 7.87
N LEU A 318 -7.95 13.68 7.37
CA LEU A 318 -8.32 14.28 6.09
C LEU A 318 -8.07 15.80 6.09
N LYS A 319 -8.54 16.50 7.13
CA LYS A 319 -8.33 17.95 7.31
C LYS A 319 -6.84 18.30 7.45
N LEU A 320 -6.07 17.45 8.14
CA LEU A 320 -4.62 17.63 8.30
C LEU A 320 -3.91 17.58 6.95
N PHE A 321 -4.16 16.55 6.14
CA PHE A 321 -3.54 16.45 4.83
C PHE A 321 -3.98 17.58 3.90
N SER A 322 -5.27 17.95 3.92
CA SER A 322 -5.77 19.08 3.13
C SER A 322 -5.10 20.40 3.51
N SER A 323 -4.91 20.65 4.81
CA SER A 323 -4.20 21.83 5.32
C SER A 323 -2.74 21.84 4.90
N LEU A 324 -2.06 20.69 4.94
CA LEU A 324 -0.67 20.54 4.50
C LEU A 324 -0.50 20.95 3.03
N VAL A 325 -1.48 20.70 2.18
CA VAL A 325 -1.36 20.91 0.72
C VAL A 325 -2.23 22.06 0.21
N ASP A 326 -2.76 22.87 1.13
CA ASP A 326 -3.64 24.00 0.83
C ASP A 326 -4.85 23.62 -0.06
N GLU A 327 -5.51 22.50 0.28
CA GLU A 327 -6.63 21.91 -0.47
C GLU A 327 -6.29 21.44 -1.90
N LYS A 328 -5.02 21.48 -2.32
CA LYS A 328 -4.56 21.07 -3.66
C LYS A 328 -4.29 19.57 -3.78
N ILE A 329 -5.30 18.79 -3.44
CA ILE A 329 -5.27 17.34 -3.62
C ILE A 329 -5.39 17.04 -5.13
N THR A 330 -4.37 16.38 -5.69
CA THR A 330 -4.30 16.04 -7.11
C THR A 330 -4.96 14.70 -7.45
N HIS A 331 -5.11 13.83 -6.45
CA HIS A 331 -5.72 12.52 -6.62
C HIS A 331 -6.35 12.06 -5.31
N ARG A 332 -7.53 11.44 -5.43
CA ARG A 332 -8.28 10.84 -4.34
C ARG A 332 -8.93 9.56 -4.83
N GLU A 333 -8.56 8.44 -4.23
CA GLU A 333 -9.14 7.13 -4.49
C GLU A 333 -9.67 6.53 -3.19
N ALA A 334 -10.83 5.88 -3.26
CA ALA A 334 -11.39 5.13 -2.14
C ALA A 334 -11.27 3.63 -2.42
N LEU A 335 -10.62 2.92 -1.51
CA LEU A 335 -10.43 1.49 -1.55
C LEU A 335 -11.38 0.85 -0.53
N VAL A 336 -12.18 -0.11 -0.98
CA VAL A 336 -13.12 -0.82 -0.14
C VAL A 336 -12.33 -1.76 0.77
N THR A 337 -12.41 -1.54 2.07
CA THR A 337 -11.83 -2.42 3.07
C THR A 337 -12.70 -3.66 3.22
N GLN A 338 -12.14 -4.87 3.10
CA GLN A 338 -12.91 -6.11 3.12
C GLN A 338 -12.23 -7.23 3.91
N PHE A 339 -13.03 -8.07 4.57
CA PHE A 339 -12.59 -9.29 5.24
C PHE A 339 -13.42 -10.51 4.79
N THR A 340 -12.84 -11.71 4.91
CA THR A 340 -13.55 -12.97 4.62
C THR A 340 -14.39 -13.49 5.78
N HIS A 341 -13.87 -13.44 7.02
CA HIS A 341 -14.53 -14.07 8.17
C HIS A 341 -15.03 -13.05 9.20
N LYS A 342 -14.13 -12.17 9.66
CA LYS A 342 -14.39 -11.27 10.78
C LYS A 342 -13.80 -9.88 10.53
N ILE A 343 -14.57 -8.85 10.85
CA ILE A 343 -14.08 -7.46 10.86
C ILE A 343 -13.19 -7.25 12.09
N LEU A 344 -12.00 -6.69 11.87
CA LEU A 344 -11.16 -6.19 12.96
C LEU A 344 -11.51 -4.74 13.30
N ASN A 345 -11.57 -4.45 14.60
CA ASN A 345 -11.96 -3.15 15.12
C ASN A 345 -10.73 -2.28 15.37
N TRP A 346 -10.10 -1.82 14.29
CA TRP A 346 -8.97 -0.89 14.40
C TRP A 346 -9.46 0.49 14.87
N PRO A 347 -8.70 1.18 15.76
CA PRO A 347 -9.05 2.50 16.26
C PRO A 347 -8.74 3.57 15.20
N VAL A 348 -9.51 3.59 14.12
CA VAL A 348 -9.28 4.41 12.92
C VAL A 348 -9.17 5.92 13.18
N GLY A 349 -9.73 6.42 14.29
CA GLY A 349 -9.53 7.82 14.71
C GLY A 349 -8.10 8.17 15.14
N LEU A 350 -7.29 7.16 15.49
CA LEU A 350 -5.87 7.32 15.86
C LEU A 350 -4.94 7.12 14.66
N ILE A 351 -5.45 6.63 13.53
CA ILE A 351 -4.68 6.28 12.35
C ILE A 351 -4.77 7.42 11.34
N TYR A 352 -3.69 8.19 11.22
CA TYR A 352 -3.58 9.30 10.29
C TYR A 352 -3.08 8.85 8.93
N SER A 353 -2.09 7.97 8.86
CA SER A 353 -1.71 7.32 7.61
C SER A 353 -1.20 5.91 7.86
N ILE A 354 -1.64 4.95 7.04
CA ILE A 354 -1.32 3.55 7.26
C ILE A 354 0.15 3.24 6.98
N ALA A 355 0.64 2.10 7.49
CA ALA A 355 2.04 1.69 7.31
C ALA A 355 2.40 1.31 5.86
N ASP A 356 1.65 0.38 5.28
CA ASP A 356 1.57 0.08 3.86
C ASP A 356 0.35 -0.82 3.59
N GLU A 357 -0.12 -0.85 2.34
CA GLU A 357 -1.32 -1.59 1.94
C GLU A 357 -1.07 -3.06 1.56
N HIS A 358 0.15 -3.56 1.77
CA HIS A 358 0.59 -4.87 1.28
C HIS A 358 0.89 -5.88 2.39
N SER A 359 1.45 -5.40 3.48
CA SER A 359 1.83 -6.15 4.67
C SER A 359 1.60 -5.38 5.97
N GLY A 360 1.51 -4.05 5.91
CA GLY A 360 1.46 -3.20 7.10
C GLY A 360 0.11 -3.13 7.83
N LEU A 361 -0.98 -3.58 7.18
CA LEU A 361 -2.38 -3.52 7.64
C LEU A 361 -2.96 -2.11 7.68
N VAL A 362 -2.73 -1.45 8.81
CA VAL A 362 -3.09 -0.09 9.23
C VAL A 362 -1.90 0.58 9.84
#